data_AF-A0A670K3B4-F1
#
_entry.id   AF-A0A670K3B4-F1
#
_cell.length_a   1.000
_cell.length_b   1.000
_cell.length_c   1.000
_cell.angle_alpha   90.00
_cell.angle_beta   90.00
_cell.angle_gamma   90.00
#
_symmetry.space_group_name_H-M   'P 1'
#
loop_
_entity.id
_entity.type
_entity.pdbx_description
1 polymer ?
#
loop_
_entity_poly.entity_id
_entity_poly.type
_entity_poly.pdbx_seq_one_letter_code
_entity_poly.pdbx_strand_id
1 'polypeptide(L)'
;QKILKDIGGKFGTSVGSYFVFLTWLLTFNVFSFLVNFSFIAIPQLIAARANNLSFLGLEFFTGAGYFSDTVLYYGFYTNTTITENESNSSYYMQLAYIFTIGIYFIICFLSLLYSMAKSFRNNFAHPQMYAGNAAKLLCVWDFSITNEKAVKLQQRNLSTQIKETLSEVNTEYLKLSQRQKINRLFIHLAAWVVSLLATAGSCAGIYYFCLINLNGSCYLVLPIVVSLLNHGVPFFYSSFGFVEKFTSPRNQIYTAIVRNVILKISIVGILCYYWLNEVPASKAECWETLVGQDIYRLLVAEFICCLLGSFFGEFLRRIIGTKCCKKLGVPEFDIARNVLDLIYAQTLTWIGVFYSPLLPAIQMISYFIIFWVKKVSLMRNCQPPHKAWRASQMNTLFVFLLFFPSFTGVLSVIAVTVWRLEPSKTCGPFRGLVTVFESVSSWMGILASYPSSRWVVWIYHNLIESVHFFFILSIIVLIITYLYWQIIDGRKIMVKLLQEQIINVSMLLGRLPVILANHSLAQNFILLDVWVRLKVSNACISPLHLLILYSLFVCV
;
A
#
# COMPACT_ATOMS: atom_id res chain seq x y z
N GLN A 1 -6.89 -16.89 6.96
CA GLN A 1 -6.73 -16.27 8.31
C GLN A 1 -5.78 -17.04 9.26
N LYS A 2 -5.89 -18.36 9.43
CA LYS A 2 -5.00 -19.15 10.33
C LYS A 2 -3.51 -19.02 9.99
N ILE A 3 -3.17 -19.02 8.70
CA ILE A 3 -1.79 -18.85 8.20
C ILE A 3 -1.22 -17.47 8.59
N LEU A 4 -2.00 -16.40 8.43
CA LEU A 4 -1.57 -15.04 8.77
C LEU A 4 -1.31 -14.90 10.29
N LYS A 5 -2.16 -15.53 11.12
CA LYS A 5 -1.95 -15.57 12.58
C LYS A 5 -0.67 -16.32 12.97
N ASP A 6 -0.34 -17.42 12.29
CA ASP A 6 0.89 -18.18 12.54
C ASP A 6 2.15 -17.38 12.15
N ILE A 7 2.12 -16.72 10.98
CA ILE A 7 3.24 -15.86 10.52
C ILE A 7 3.45 -14.69 11.48
N GLY A 8 2.37 -13.96 11.81
CA GLY A 8 2.42 -12.86 12.76
C GLY A 8 2.88 -13.30 14.15
N GLY A 9 2.55 -14.53 14.55
CA GLY A 9 2.98 -15.11 15.82
C GLY A 9 4.49 -15.44 15.87
N LYS A 10 5.06 -15.92 14.78
CA LYS A 10 6.47 -16.37 14.73
C LYS A 10 7.45 -15.25 14.41
N PHE A 11 7.08 -14.35 13.49
CA PHE A 11 7.99 -13.33 12.93
C PHE A 11 7.64 -11.90 13.34
N GLY A 12 6.57 -11.72 14.12
CA GLY A 12 6.11 -10.43 14.60
C GLY A 12 4.98 -9.83 13.77
N THR A 13 4.29 -8.87 14.38
CA THR A 13 3.09 -8.23 13.82
C THR A 13 3.38 -7.49 12.52
N SER A 14 4.59 -6.97 12.33
CA SER A 14 4.98 -6.17 11.16
C SER A 14 5.13 -7.02 9.90
N VAL A 15 5.68 -8.22 10.04
CA VAL A 15 5.72 -9.21 8.94
C VAL A 15 4.30 -9.70 8.64
N GLY A 16 3.46 -9.86 9.66
CA GLY A 16 2.03 -10.11 9.47
C GLY A 16 1.34 -9.03 8.62
N SER A 17 1.66 -7.75 8.85
CA SER A 17 1.09 -6.63 8.08
C SER A 17 1.42 -6.70 6.58
N TYR A 18 2.60 -7.18 6.19
CA TYR A 18 2.93 -7.43 4.77
C TYR A 18 1.98 -8.42 4.12
N PHE A 19 1.75 -9.58 4.74
CA PHE A 19 0.85 -10.59 4.17
C PHE A 19 -0.61 -10.15 4.20
N VAL A 20 -1.02 -9.35 5.19
CA VAL A 20 -2.35 -8.71 5.20
C VAL A 20 -2.49 -7.76 4.01
N PHE A 21 -1.49 -6.91 3.77
CA PHE A 21 -1.48 -5.97 2.66
C PHE A 21 -1.48 -6.69 1.29
N LEU A 22 -0.65 -7.71 1.12
CA LEU A 22 -0.62 -8.54 -0.09
C LEU A 22 -1.96 -9.26 -0.33
N THR A 23 -2.58 -9.79 0.73
CA THR A 23 -3.91 -10.42 0.61
C THR A 23 -4.97 -9.41 0.20
N TRP A 24 -4.92 -8.20 0.76
CA TRP A 24 -5.83 -7.11 0.40
C TRP A 24 -5.65 -6.70 -1.08
N LEU A 25 -4.40 -6.57 -1.56
CA LEU A 25 -4.10 -6.31 -2.97
C LEU A 25 -4.58 -7.45 -3.90
N LEU A 26 -4.43 -8.71 -3.48
CA LEU A 26 -4.95 -9.85 -4.24
C LEU A 26 -6.47 -9.76 -4.40
N THR A 27 -7.21 -9.57 -3.30
CA THR A 27 -8.68 -9.39 -3.34
C THR A 27 -9.08 -8.21 -4.21
N PHE A 28 -8.31 -7.12 -4.15
CA PHE A 28 -8.55 -5.93 -4.95
C PHE A 28 -8.38 -6.21 -6.46
N ASN A 29 -7.35 -6.96 -6.87
CA ASN A 29 -7.17 -7.35 -8.28
C ASN A 29 -8.20 -8.39 -8.75
N VAL A 30 -8.68 -9.28 -7.87
CA VAL A 30 -9.81 -10.18 -8.18
C VAL A 30 -11.04 -9.35 -8.54
N PHE A 31 -11.37 -8.35 -7.72
CA PHE A 31 -12.49 -7.44 -8.01
C PHE A 31 -12.29 -6.68 -9.33
N SER A 32 -11.09 -6.13 -9.56
CA SER A 32 -10.75 -5.44 -10.81
C SER A 32 -10.91 -6.34 -12.03
N PHE A 33 -10.42 -7.58 -11.95
CA PHE A 33 -10.57 -8.56 -13.02
C PHE A 33 -12.04 -8.86 -13.28
N LEU A 34 -12.85 -9.12 -12.25
CA LEU A 34 -14.27 -9.44 -12.43
C LEU A 34 -15.04 -8.30 -13.11
N VAL A 35 -14.79 -7.05 -12.75
CA VAL A 35 -15.44 -5.89 -13.37
C VAL A 35 -15.04 -5.77 -14.85
N ASN A 36 -13.74 -5.76 -15.16
CA ASN A 36 -13.28 -5.61 -16.54
C ASN A 36 -13.62 -6.82 -17.41
N PHE A 37 -13.52 -8.03 -16.87
CA PHE A 37 -13.88 -9.25 -17.59
C PHE A 37 -15.38 -9.26 -17.92
N SER A 38 -16.25 -8.94 -16.95
CA SER A 38 -17.70 -9.04 -17.13
C SER A 38 -18.25 -8.01 -18.12
N PHE A 39 -17.83 -6.75 -18.01
CA PHE A 39 -18.40 -5.66 -18.82
C PHE A 39 -17.63 -5.39 -20.11
N ILE A 40 -16.32 -5.68 -20.19
CA ILE A 40 -15.53 -5.37 -21.39
C ILE A 40 -15.22 -6.66 -22.17
N ALA A 41 -14.63 -7.66 -21.52
CA ALA A 41 -14.13 -8.84 -22.23
C ALA A 41 -15.25 -9.78 -22.72
N ILE A 42 -16.27 -10.08 -21.90
CA ILE A 42 -17.35 -11.01 -22.26
C ILE A 42 -18.10 -10.55 -23.53
N PRO A 43 -18.61 -9.29 -23.63
CA PRO A 43 -19.31 -8.86 -24.84
C PRO A 43 -18.44 -8.98 -26.09
N GLN A 44 -17.15 -8.66 -25.98
CA GLN A 44 -16.21 -8.78 -27.11
C GLN A 44 -15.96 -10.24 -27.49
N LEU A 45 -15.85 -11.16 -26.52
CA LEU A 45 -15.63 -12.59 -26.80
C LEU A 45 -16.80 -13.23 -27.54
N ILE A 46 -18.03 -12.79 -27.28
CA ILE A 46 -19.23 -13.27 -27.96
C ILE A 46 -19.21 -12.89 -29.45
N ALA A 47 -18.76 -11.68 -29.77
CA ALA A 47 -18.65 -11.18 -31.14
C ALA A 47 -17.32 -11.52 -31.84
N ALA A 48 -16.37 -12.12 -31.12
CA ALA A 48 -15.01 -12.34 -31.59
C ALA A 48 -14.92 -13.44 -32.66
N ARG A 49 -14.02 -13.24 -33.63
CA ARG A 49 -13.62 -14.29 -34.57
C ARG A 49 -12.54 -15.18 -33.96
N ALA A 50 -12.48 -16.43 -34.42
CA ALA A 50 -11.44 -17.38 -34.00
C ALA A 50 -10.04 -16.85 -34.37
N ASN A 51 -9.10 -16.99 -33.43
CA ASN A 51 -7.70 -16.64 -33.66
C ASN A 51 -7.01 -17.78 -34.42
N ASN A 52 -6.35 -17.45 -35.53
CA ASN A 52 -5.69 -18.42 -36.41
C ASN A 52 -4.18 -18.57 -36.13
N LEU A 53 -3.64 -17.86 -35.14
CA LEU A 53 -2.22 -17.93 -34.77
C LEU A 53 -1.93 -19.18 -33.92
N SER A 54 -0.78 -19.81 -34.16
CA SER A 54 -0.32 -20.97 -33.41
C SER A 54 0.35 -20.56 -32.10
N PHE A 55 -0.07 -21.15 -30.97
CA PHE A 55 0.53 -20.90 -29.67
C PHE A 55 1.79 -21.75 -29.43
N LEU A 56 2.95 -21.10 -29.28
CA LEU A 56 4.25 -21.77 -29.09
C LEU A 56 4.78 -21.67 -27.64
N GLY A 57 4.07 -20.94 -26.76
CA GLY A 57 4.39 -20.79 -25.33
C GLY A 57 5.39 -19.66 -25.00
N LEU A 58 6.32 -19.34 -25.91
CA LEU A 58 7.30 -18.25 -25.74
C LEU A 58 6.62 -16.86 -25.69
N GLU A 59 5.42 -16.79 -26.24
CA GLU A 59 4.50 -15.64 -26.22
C GLU A 59 4.11 -15.20 -24.81
N PHE A 60 4.22 -16.09 -23.80
CA PHE A 60 3.98 -15.72 -22.40
C PHE A 60 5.00 -14.71 -21.88
N PHE A 61 6.22 -14.70 -22.41
CA PHE A 61 7.24 -13.73 -22.01
C PHE A 61 7.24 -12.49 -22.89
N THR A 62 6.92 -12.65 -24.17
CA THR A 62 6.94 -11.54 -25.12
C THR A 62 5.62 -10.78 -25.17
N GLY A 63 4.50 -11.35 -24.72
CA GLY A 63 3.17 -10.73 -24.83
C GLY A 63 2.77 -10.40 -26.27
N ALA A 64 3.43 -10.98 -27.27
CA ALA A 64 3.22 -10.72 -28.69
C ALA A 64 2.91 -12.03 -29.42
N GLY A 65 2.47 -11.95 -30.67
CA GLY A 65 2.00 -13.12 -31.42
C GLY A 65 0.55 -13.42 -31.07
N TYR A 66 0.23 -14.65 -30.63
CA TYR A 66 -1.13 -15.08 -30.29
C TYR A 66 -1.88 -14.08 -29.40
N PHE A 67 -1.21 -13.49 -28.40
CA PHE A 67 -1.84 -12.55 -27.49
C PHE A 67 -2.25 -11.22 -28.13
N SER A 68 -1.63 -10.78 -29.23
CA SER A 68 -1.97 -9.50 -29.88
C SER A 68 -3.43 -9.48 -30.34
N ASP A 69 -3.91 -10.62 -30.83
CA ASP A 69 -5.25 -10.78 -31.40
C ASP A 69 -6.21 -11.40 -30.37
N THR A 70 -6.10 -10.96 -29.12
CA THR A 70 -6.99 -11.38 -28.05
C THR A 70 -7.55 -10.19 -27.27
N VAL A 71 -8.63 -10.44 -26.54
CA VAL A 71 -9.25 -9.49 -25.58
C VAL A 71 -8.29 -8.98 -24.50
N LEU A 72 -7.07 -9.51 -24.41
CA LEU A 72 -6.04 -8.96 -23.55
C LEU A 72 -5.72 -7.51 -23.92
N TYR A 73 -5.63 -7.16 -25.21
CA TYR A 73 -5.18 -5.83 -25.64
C TYR A 73 -6.30 -4.97 -26.20
N TYR A 74 -6.15 -3.66 -26.01
CA TYR A 74 -7.05 -2.61 -26.48
C TYR A 74 -7.38 -2.71 -27.98
N GLY A 75 -6.40 -3.03 -28.83
CA GLY A 75 -6.58 -3.07 -30.28
C GLY A 75 -7.59 -4.10 -30.78
N PHE A 76 -7.87 -5.14 -30.00
CA PHE A 76 -8.81 -6.21 -30.37
C PHE A 76 -10.29 -5.79 -30.27
N TYR A 77 -10.59 -4.75 -29.49
CA TYR A 77 -11.96 -4.32 -29.24
C TYR A 77 -12.52 -3.51 -30.42
N THR A 78 -13.76 -3.80 -30.82
CA THR A 78 -14.40 -3.18 -31.99
C THR A 78 -15.07 -1.84 -31.67
N ASN A 79 -15.16 -0.95 -32.65
CA ASN A 79 -15.93 0.31 -32.52
C ASN A 79 -17.44 0.17 -32.80
N THR A 80 -17.87 -0.97 -33.33
CA THR A 80 -19.26 -1.20 -33.74
C THR A 80 -20.12 -1.61 -32.55
N THR A 81 -21.41 -1.27 -32.61
CA THR A 81 -22.39 -1.83 -31.68
C THR A 81 -22.51 -3.32 -31.89
N ILE A 82 -22.31 -4.09 -30.82
CA ILE A 82 -22.51 -5.54 -30.87
C ILE A 82 -24.01 -5.79 -30.80
N THR A 83 -24.57 -6.25 -31.91
CA THR A 83 -25.96 -6.67 -32.05
C THR A 83 -25.98 -8.18 -32.23
N GLU A 84 -26.44 -8.90 -31.22
CA GLU A 84 -26.46 -10.37 -31.28
C GLU A 84 -27.73 -10.94 -31.95
N ASN A 85 -28.77 -10.12 -32.16
CA ASN A 85 -29.97 -10.38 -32.97
C ASN A 85 -30.81 -9.09 -33.04
N GLU A 86 -31.67 -8.92 -34.05
CA GLU A 86 -32.52 -7.73 -34.24
C GLU A 86 -33.45 -7.39 -33.05
N SER A 87 -33.62 -8.31 -32.08
CA SER A 87 -34.51 -8.18 -30.92
C SER A 87 -33.82 -7.82 -29.59
N ASN A 88 -32.49 -7.84 -29.51
CA ASN A 88 -31.77 -7.52 -28.26
C ASN A 88 -31.20 -6.09 -28.29
N SER A 89 -31.13 -5.45 -27.12
CA SER A 89 -30.55 -4.11 -26.96
C SER A 89 -29.11 -4.08 -27.48
N SER A 90 -28.79 -3.09 -28.32
CA SER A 90 -27.45 -2.89 -28.85
C SER A 90 -26.43 -2.58 -27.74
N TYR A 91 -25.31 -3.31 -27.73
CA TYR A 91 -24.22 -3.07 -26.78
C TYR A 91 -23.19 -2.10 -27.37
N TYR A 92 -23.12 -0.89 -26.83
CA TYR A 92 -22.18 0.15 -27.26
C TYR A 92 -20.81 -0.06 -26.61
N MET A 93 -19.88 -0.70 -27.33
CA MET A 93 -18.55 -1.04 -26.81
C MET A 93 -17.76 0.19 -26.34
N GLN A 94 -17.78 1.29 -27.09
CA GLN A 94 -17.09 2.54 -26.75
C GLN A 94 -17.49 3.07 -25.36
N LEU A 95 -18.80 3.20 -25.12
CA LEU A 95 -19.33 3.71 -23.85
C LEU A 95 -19.11 2.72 -22.72
N ALA A 96 -19.35 1.43 -22.97
CA ALA A 96 -19.09 0.37 -22.01
C ALA A 96 -17.64 0.40 -21.52
N TYR A 97 -16.68 0.60 -22.42
CA TYR A 97 -15.26 0.66 -22.09
C TYR A 97 -14.93 1.83 -21.15
N ILE A 98 -15.31 3.06 -21.51
CA ILE A 98 -15.05 4.25 -20.67
C ILE A 98 -15.79 4.20 -19.35
N PHE A 99 -17.08 3.86 -19.35
CA PHE A 99 -17.86 3.85 -18.10
C PHE A 99 -17.41 2.74 -17.16
N THR A 100 -17.09 1.55 -17.65
CA THR A 100 -16.58 0.46 -16.82
C THR A 100 -15.26 0.87 -16.15
N ILE A 101 -14.32 1.43 -16.93
CA ILE A 101 -13.03 1.87 -16.41
C ILE A 101 -13.21 3.05 -15.45
N GLY A 102 -14.03 4.04 -15.79
CA GLY A 102 -14.32 5.20 -14.95
C GLY A 102 -14.97 4.83 -13.62
N ILE A 103 -16.01 4.00 -13.64
CA ILE A 103 -16.68 3.49 -12.43
C ILE A 103 -15.69 2.65 -11.60
N TYR A 104 -14.90 1.81 -12.25
CA TYR A 104 -13.85 1.04 -11.58
C TYR A 104 -12.88 1.97 -10.82
N PHE A 105 -12.34 3.02 -11.45
CA PHE A 105 -11.46 3.96 -10.78
C PHE A 105 -12.13 4.73 -9.63
N ILE A 106 -13.43 5.08 -9.76
CA ILE A 106 -14.19 5.69 -8.65
C ILE A 106 -14.31 4.72 -7.46
N ILE A 107 -14.63 3.45 -7.72
CA ILE A 107 -14.69 2.42 -6.68
C ILE A 107 -13.31 2.21 -6.05
N CYS A 108 -12.24 2.21 -6.86
CA CYS A 108 -10.87 2.14 -6.36
C CYS A 108 -10.54 3.31 -5.42
N PHE A 109 -10.89 4.52 -5.82
CA PHE A 109 -10.69 5.73 -5.02
C PHE A 109 -11.40 5.62 -3.67
N LEU A 110 -12.69 5.27 -3.67
CA LEU A 110 -13.48 5.12 -2.44
C LEU A 110 -12.95 3.99 -1.55
N SER A 111 -12.56 2.85 -2.13
CA SER A 111 -11.99 1.71 -1.40
C SER A 111 -10.66 2.05 -0.74
N LEU A 112 -9.78 2.78 -1.43
CA LEU A 112 -8.50 3.25 -0.91
C LEU A 112 -8.70 4.30 0.19
N LEU A 113 -9.58 5.27 -0.02
CA LEU A 113 -9.94 6.27 0.99
C LEU A 113 -10.50 5.62 2.26
N TYR A 114 -11.42 4.67 2.10
CA TYR A 114 -11.97 3.91 3.23
C TYR A 114 -10.87 3.14 3.97
N SER A 115 -10.00 2.45 3.24
CA SER A 115 -8.89 1.68 3.81
C SER A 115 -7.91 2.58 4.56
N MET A 116 -7.65 3.76 4.01
CA MET A 116 -6.82 4.78 4.62
C MET A 116 -7.45 5.32 5.91
N ALA A 117 -8.71 5.76 5.86
CA ALA A 117 -9.44 6.27 7.03
C ALA A 117 -9.53 5.21 8.14
N LYS A 118 -9.80 3.95 7.77
CA LYS A 118 -9.84 2.82 8.70
C LYS A 118 -8.47 2.56 9.33
N SER A 119 -7.40 2.55 8.53
CA SER A 119 -6.04 2.39 9.03
C SER A 119 -5.67 3.54 9.97
N PHE A 120 -6.00 4.77 9.61
CA PHE A 120 -5.72 5.95 10.43
C PHE A 120 -6.47 5.90 11.77
N ARG A 121 -7.77 5.61 11.75
CA ARG A 121 -8.62 5.49 12.95
C ARG A 121 -8.08 4.45 13.92
N ASN A 122 -7.76 3.25 13.43
CA ASN A 122 -7.29 2.15 14.26
C ASN A 122 -5.92 2.44 14.91
N ASN A 123 -5.08 3.21 14.22
CA ASN A 123 -3.72 3.52 14.68
C ASN A 123 -3.66 4.76 15.59
N PHE A 124 -4.56 5.73 15.43
CA PHE A 124 -4.71 6.85 16.37
C PHE A 124 -5.44 6.46 17.66
N ALA A 125 -6.29 5.43 17.64
CA ALA A 125 -6.98 4.92 18.82
C ALA A 125 -6.05 4.22 19.84
N HIS A 126 -4.76 4.06 19.55
CA HIS A 126 -3.75 3.58 20.50
C HIS A 126 -2.83 4.74 20.92
N PRO A 127 -3.32 5.73 21.69
CA PRO A 127 -2.48 6.78 22.22
C PRO A 127 -1.34 6.12 23.01
N GLN A 128 -0.11 6.47 22.66
CA GLN A 128 1.05 6.09 23.45
C GLN A 128 0.86 6.65 24.85
N MET A 129 0.61 5.75 25.78
CA MET A 129 0.59 6.01 27.21
C MET A 129 2.05 6.32 27.62
N TYR A 130 2.36 7.58 27.88
CA TYR A 130 3.55 8.02 28.61
C TYR A 130 3.41 7.69 30.11
N ALA A 131 2.83 6.54 30.46
CA ALA A 131 2.87 6.04 31.81
C ALA A 131 4.23 5.36 32.02
N GLY A 132 4.92 5.69 33.12
CA GLY A 132 6.28 5.21 33.40
C GLY A 132 6.49 3.73 33.11
N ASN A 133 7.65 3.40 32.55
CA ASN A 133 7.99 2.09 31.98
C ASN A 133 7.66 0.88 32.88
N ALA A 134 7.67 1.04 34.21
CA ALA A 134 7.36 -0.01 35.18
C ALA A 134 5.85 -0.34 35.28
N ALA A 135 4.97 0.66 35.30
CA ALA A 135 3.53 0.46 35.43
C ALA A 135 2.93 -0.21 34.18
N LYS A 136 3.46 0.14 33.01
CA LYS A 136 3.12 -0.53 31.74
C LYS A 136 3.53 -2.00 31.75
N LEU A 137 4.66 -2.35 32.37
CA LEU A 137 5.14 -3.72 32.42
C LEU A 137 4.24 -4.61 33.29
N LEU A 138 3.71 -4.06 34.39
CA LEU A 138 2.82 -4.77 35.30
C LEU A 138 1.38 -4.91 34.77
N CYS A 139 0.88 -3.92 34.02
CA CYS A 139 -0.54 -3.88 33.63
C CYS A 139 -0.86 -4.35 32.21
N VAL A 140 0.14 -4.70 31.37
CA VAL A 140 -0.10 -5.12 29.98
C VAL A 140 -0.39 -6.62 29.85
N TRP A 141 -0.18 -7.41 30.92
CA TRP A 141 -0.49 -8.83 30.87
C TRP A 141 -2.00 -9.07 30.89
N ASP A 142 -2.48 -9.83 29.90
CA ASP A 142 -3.88 -10.24 29.83
C ASP A 142 -4.04 -11.63 30.46
N PHE A 143 -4.62 -11.66 31.65
CA PHE A 143 -4.79 -12.88 32.44
C PHE A 143 -5.89 -13.80 31.90
N SER A 144 -6.68 -13.36 30.90
CA SER A 144 -7.73 -14.19 30.28
C SER A 144 -7.19 -15.23 29.31
N ILE A 145 -5.89 -15.18 28.96
CA ILE A 145 -5.27 -16.05 27.96
C ILE A 145 -4.82 -17.36 28.62
N THR A 146 -5.57 -18.43 28.35
CA THR A 146 -5.32 -19.77 28.90
C THR A 146 -4.48 -20.67 27.98
N ASN A 147 -4.35 -20.34 26.69
CA ASN A 147 -3.66 -21.18 25.72
C ASN A 147 -2.13 -20.99 25.78
N GLU A 148 -1.38 -22.05 26.06
CA GLU A 148 0.08 -22.03 26.21
C GLU A 148 0.81 -21.41 25.00
N LYS A 149 0.31 -21.64 23.78
CA LYS A 149 0.87 -21.05 22.56
C LYS A 149 0.64 -19.54 22.51
N ALA A 150 -0.52 -19.08 22.97
CA ALA A 150 -0.87 -17.67 23.02
C ALA A 150 -0.10 -16.95 24.14
N VAL A 151 0.10 -17.60 25.29
CA VAL A 151 0.95 -17.12 26.39
C VAL A 151 2.39 -16.91 25.91
N LYS A 152 3.00 -17.94 25.27
CA LYS A 152 4.36 -17.84 24.71
C LYS A 152 4.46 -16.72 23.66
N LEU A 153 3.41 -16.54 22.87
CA LEU A 153 3.35 -15.46 21.87
C LEU A 153 3.31 -14.07 22.53
N GLN A 154 2.44 -13.88 23.52
CA GLN A 154 2.29 -12.60 24.20
C GLN A 154 3.55 -12.22 24.98
N GLN A 155 4.20 -13.19 25.62
CA GLN A 155 5.48 -13.00 26.29
C GLN A 155 6.57 -12.50 25.33
N ARG A 156 6.67 -13.10 24.12
CA ARG A 156 7.61 -12.64 23.09
C ARG A 156 7.28 -11.23 22.60
N ASN A 157 6.01 -10.93 22.37
CA ASN A 157 5.57 -9.60 21.95
C ASN A 157 5.93 -8.53 23.00
N LEU A 158 5.63 -8.80 24.27
CA LEU A 158 5.98 -7.94 25.41
C LEU A 158 7.49 -7.71 25.53
N SER A 159 8.28 -8.77 25.50
CA SER A 159 9.75 -8.67 25.56
C SER A 159 10.30 -7.78 24.44
N THR A 160 9.71 -7.89 23.25
CA THR A 160 10.10 -7.09 22.08
C THR A 160 9.76 -5.61 22.29
N GLN A 161 8.54 -5.29 22.73
CA GLN A 161 8.13 -3.92 23.03
C GLN A 161 8.97 -3.25 24.12
N ILE A 162 9.39 -4.01 25.13
CA ILE A 162 10.26 -3.49 26.20
C ILE A 162 11.65 -3.18 25.65
N LYS A 163 12.24 -4.08 24.84
CA LYS A 163 13.53 -3.84 24.19
C LYS A 163 13.51 -2.62 23.28
N GLU A 164 12.44 -2.44 22.49
CA GLU A 164 12.23 -1.25 21.67
C GLU A 164 12.23 0.02 22.55
N THR A 165 11.39 0.06 23.58
CA THR A 165 11.25 1.22 24.48
C THR A 165 12.57 1.55 25.18
N LEU A 166 13.29 0.53 25.66
CA LEU A 166 14.58 0.70 26.33
C LEU A 166 15.65 1.23 25.36
N SER A 167 15.63 0.77 24.10
CA SER A 167 16.55 1.27 23.08
C SER A 167 16.29 2.74 22.72
N GLU A 168 15.03 3.17 22.67
CA GLU A 168 14.66 4.57 22.44
C GLU A 168 15.20 5.46 23.58
N VAL A 169 14.97 5.07 24.83
CA VAL A 169 15.42 5.80 26.01
C VAL A 169 16.95 5.86 26.10
N ASN A 170 17.65 4.73 25.92
CA ASN A 170 19.11 4.67 26.02
C ASN A 170 19.80 5.56 24.95
N THR A 171 19.11 5.80 23.83
CA THR A 171 19.60 6.65 22.74
C THR A 171 19.52 8.14 23.09
N GLU A 172 18.51 8.58 23.85
CA GLU A 172 18.37 9.99 24.28
C GLU A 172 19.50 10.43 25.22
N TYR A 173 20.09 9.51 25.97
CA TYR A 173 21.22 9.78 26.87
C TYR A 173 22.57 9.96 26.14
N LEU A 174 22.70 9.50 24.90
CA LEU A 174 23.93 9.66 24.09
C LEU A 174 24.01 11.08 23.48
N LYS A 175 24.45 12.06 24.27
CA LYS A 175 24.74 13.42 23.79
C LYS A 175 26.03 13.43 22.94
N LEU A 176 25.88 13.47 21.61
CA LEU A 176 26.98 13.58 20.65
C LEU A 176 27.63 14.98 20.62
N SER A 177 28.95 15.03 20.42
CA SER A 177 29.73 16.27 20.29
C SER A 177 29.37 17.07 19.02
N GLN A 178 29.49 18.40 19.06
CA GLN A 178 29.20 19.33 17.94
C GLN A 178 29.96 18.96 16.65
N ARG A 179 31.26 18.64 16.75
CA ARG A 179 32.09 18.22 15.61
C ARG A 179 31.58 16.91 14.98
N GLN A 180 31.13 15.98 15.81
CA GLN A 180 30.57 14.71 15.37
C GLN A 180 29.21 14.90 14.68
N LYS A 181 28.37 15.84 15.15
CA LYS A 181 27.10 16.19 14.50
C LYS A 181 27.31 16.74 13.08
N ILE A 182 28.27 17.66 12.89
CA ILE A 182 28.57 18.25 11.58
C ILE A 182 29.10 17.18 10.61
N ASN A 183 30.05 16.35 11.05
CA ASN A 183 30.57 15.27 10.21
C ASN A 183 29.47 14.28 9.79
N ARG A 184 28.56 13.97 10.71
CA ARG A 184 27.42 13.09 10.42
C ARG A 184 26.44 13.72 9.43
N LEU A 185 26.15 15.01 9.58
CA LEU A 185 25.31 15.77 8.65
C LEU A 185 25.91 15.72 7.23
N PHE A 186 27.23 15.89 7.11
CA PHE A 186 27.92 15.79 5.83
C PHE A 186 27.79 14.39 5.21
N ILE A 187 27.96 13.32 6.01
CA ILE A 187 27.77 11.93 5.55
C ILE A 187 26.32 11.71 5.07
N HIS A 188 25.33 12.22 5.82
CA HIS A 188 23.92 12.14 5.42
C HIS A 188 23.66 12.88 4.10
N LEU A 189 24.18 14.10 3.96
CA LEU A 189 24.01 14.90 2.74
C LEU A 189 24.68 14.22 1.53
N ALA A 190 25.90 13.70 1.69
CA ALA A 190 26.58 12.94 0.65
C ALA A 190 25.78 11.70 0.22
N ALA A 191 25.24 10.93 1.18
CA ALA A 191 24.42 9.76 0.87
C ALA A 191 23.15 10.14 0.09
N TRP A 192 22.53 11.27 0.40
CA TRP A 192 21.39 11.80 -0.36
C TRP A 192 21.76 12.23 -1.77
N VAL A 193 22.85 12.96 -1.95
CA VAL A 193 23.35 13.36 -3.28
C VAL A 193 23.63 12.13 -4.13
N VAL A 194 24.36 11.13 -3.60
CA VAL A 194 24.65 9.89 -4.33
C VAL A 194 23.35 9.14 -4.67
N SER A 195 22.36 9.12 -3.78
CA SER A 195 21.06 8.48 -4.07
C SER A 195 20.28 9.19 -5.19
N LEU A 196 20.31 10.53 -5.21
CA LEU A 196 19.67 11.30 -6.27
C LEU A 196 20.38 11.15 -7.61
N LEU A 197 21.72 11.13 -7.61
CA LEU A 197 22.51 10.86 -8.81
C LEU A 197 22.29 9.45 -9.34
N ALA A 198 22.22 8.43 -8.48
CA ALA A 198 21.90 7.07 -8.88
C ALA A 198 20.49 6.98 -9.49
N THR A 199 19.52 7.71 -8.92
CA THR A 199 18.16 7.81 -9.46
C THR A 199 18.16 8.48 -10.82
N ALA A 200 18.82 9.63 -10.97
CA ALA A 200 18.92 10.37 -12.22
C ALA A 200 19.65 9.57 -13.31
N GLY A 201 20.72 8.86 -12.96
CA GLY A 201 21.43 7.96 -13.88
C GLY A 201 20.56 6.79 -14.34
N SER A 202 19.80 6.18 -13.42
CA SER A 202 18.84 5.12 -13.78
C SER A 202 17.77 5.63 -14.74
N CYS A 203 17.27 6.84 -14.47
CA CYS A 203 16.29 7.54 -15.29
C CYS A 203 16.80 7.84 -16.71
N ALA A 204 18.00 8.41 -16.82
CA ALA A 204 18.64 8.68 -18.11
C ALA A 204 18.93 7.39 -18.90
N GLY A 205 19.40 6.34 -18.20
CA GLY A 205 19.61 5.03 -18.80
C GLY A 205 18.32 4.43 -19.37
N ILE A 206 17.24 4.42 -18.60
CA ILE A 206 15.93 3.93 -19.06
C ILE A 206 15.45 4.73 -20.27
N TYR A 207 15.54 6.06 -20.24
CA TYR A 207 15.14 6.90 -21.37
C TYR A 207 15.93 6.56 -22.64
N TYR A 208 17.24 6.36 -22.53
CA TYR A 208 18.07 5.95 -23.67
C TYR A 208 17.68 4.56 -24.21
N PHE A 209 17.42 3.59 -23.33
CA PHE A 209 16.92 2.28 -23.75
C PHE A 209 15.53 2.34 -24.37
N CYS A 210 14.65 3.24 -23.91
CA CYS A 210 13.35 3.48 -24.53
C CYS A 210 13.50 3.97 -25.98
N LEU A 211 14.40 4.92 -26.24
CA LEU A 211 14.67 5.41 -27.60
C LEU A 211 15.24 4.31 -28.51
N ILE A 212 16.13 3.47 -27.99
CA ILE A 212 16.65 2.32 -28.73
C ILE A 212 15.55 1.30 -29.07
N ASN A 213 14.59 1.11 -28.16
CA ASN A 213 13.47 0.19 -28.35
C ASN A 213 12.58 0.61 -29.53
N LEU A 214 12.41 1.92 -29.77
CA LEU A 214 11.67 2.44 -30.93
C LEU A 214 12.33 2.10 -32.27
N ASN A 215 13.66 2.03 -32.32
CA ASN A 215 14.43 1.81 -33.55
C ASN A 215 14.57 0.33 -33.95
N GLY A 216 13.85 -0.59 -33.30
CA GLY A 216 13.79 -2.00 -33.71
C GLY A 216 14.67 -2.97 -32.89
N SER A 217 14.83 -2.72 -31.60
CA SER A 217 15.53 -3.66 -30.70
C SER A 217 14.60 -4.75 -30.16
N CYS A 218 15.18 -5.84 -29.66
CA CYS A 218 14.45 -6.92 -28.99
C CYS A 218 13.60 -6.37 -27.83
N TYR A 219 12.27 -6.44 -27.95
CA TYR A 219 11.28 -5.86 -27.04
C TYR A 219 11.39 -6.29 -25.57
N LEU A 220 12.15 -7.34 -25.27
CA LEU A 220 12.36 -7.87 -23.92
C LEU A 220 13.48 -7.15 -23.15
N VAL A 221 14.37 -6.42 -23.83
CA VAL A 221 15.54 -5.79 -23.19
C VAL A 221 15.12 -4.68 -22.23
N LEU A 222 14.25 -3.77 -22.67
CA LEU A 222 13.79 -2.65 -21.85
C LEU A 222 13.11 -3.12 -20.54
N PRO A 223 12.13 -4.04 -20.55
CA PRO A 223 11.51 -4.57 -19.34
C PRO A 223 12.50 -5.19 -18.35
N ILE A 224 13.47 -5.96 -18.86
CA ILE A 224 14.49 -6.60 -18.03
C ILE A 224 15.38 -5.54 -17.38
N VAL A 225 15.87 -4.56 -18.15
CA VAL A 225 16.73 -3.48 -17.62
C VAL A 225 15.99 -2.67 -16.56
N VAL A 226 14.75 -2.28 -16.82
CA VAL A 226 13.93 -1.53 -15.85
C VAL A 226 13.75 -2.33 -14.57
N SER A 227 13.38 -3.61 -14.67
CA SER A 227 13.16 -4.44 -13.48
C SER A 227 14.44 -4.71 -12.69
N LEU A 228 15.58 -4.92 -13.37
CA LEU A 228 16.89 -5.05 -12.75
C LEU A 228 17.30 -3.78 -12.00
N LEU A 229 17.08 -2.59 -12.59
CA LEU A 229 17.32 -1.31 -11.91
C LEU A 229 16.39 -1.15 -10.70
N ASN A 230 15.11 -1.52 -10.84
CA ASN A 230 14.10 -1.37 -9.79
C ASN A 230 14.40 -2.20 -8.54
N HIS A 231 15.07 -3.35 -8.69
CA HIS A 231 15.48 -4.22 -7.57
C HIS A 231 16.95 -3.98 -7.15
N GLY A 232 17.84 -3.71 -8.10
CA GLY A 232 19.27 -3.54 -7.88
C GLY A 232 19.64 -2.24 -7.17
N VAL A 233 19.03 -1.13 -7.54
CA VAL A 233 19.32 0.18 -6.92
C VAL A 233 18.89 0.23 -5.45
N PRO A 234 17.72 -0.29 -5.03
CA PRO A 234 17.39 -0.45 -3.61
C PRO A 234 18.40 -1.28 -2.82
N PHE A 235 18.96 -2.33 -3.44
CA PHE A 235 20.03 -3.12 -2.83
C PHE A 235 21.31 -2.28 -2.65
N PHE A 236 21.66 -1.45 -3.63
CA PHE A 236 22.75 -0.48 -3.50
C PHE A 236 22.49 0.51 -2.34
N TYR A 237 21.28 1.09 -2.23
CA TYR A 237 20.92 1.98 -1.12
C TYR A 237 21.01 1.31 0.24
N SER A 238 20.75 0.01 0.33
CA SER A 238 20.93 -0.75 1.57
C SER A 238 22.37 -0.72 2.08
N SER A 239 23.35 -0.61 1.18
CA SER A 239 24.77 -0.55 1.54
C SER A 239 25.13 0.76 2.27
N PHE A 240 24.35 1.82 2.08
CA PHE A 240 24.53 3.05 2.87
C PHE A 240 24.29 2.83 4.36
N GLY A 241 23.55 1.78 4.75
CA GLY A 241 23.38 1.43 6.16
C GLY A 241 24.68 1.12 6.91
N PHE A 242 25.78 0.78 6.21
CA PHE A 242 27.09 0.58 6.82
C PHE A 242 27.79 1.89 7.19
N VAL A 243 27.59 2.93 6.39
CA VAL A 243 28.24 4.24 6.53
C VAL A 243 27.37 5.21 7.31
N GLU A 244 26.08 5.23 7.01
CA GLU A 244 25.06 6.14 7.53
C GLU A 244 24.39 5.54 8.78
N LYS A 245 25.11 5.57 9.90
CA LYS A 245 24.54 5.20 11.20
C LYS A 245 23.61 6.30 11.65
N PHE A 246 22.32 6.03 11.86
CA PHE A 246 21.37 6.98 12.44
C PHE A 246 21.34 6.87 13.98
N THR A 247 20.98 7.97 14.66
CA THR A 247 20.74 7.96 16.11
C THR A 247 19.52 7.11 16.43
N SER A 248 18.39 7.36 15.74
CA SER A 248 17.19 6.55 15.87
C SER A 248 17.08 5.52 14.73
N PRO A 249 16.75 4.25 15.03
CA PRO A 249 16.53 3.23 13.99
C PRO A 249 15.32 3.59 13.11
N ARG A 250 14.40 4.40 13.65
CA ARG A 250 13.21 4.87 12.96
C ARG A 250 13.54 5.72 11.73
N ASN A 251 14.43 6.69 11.90
CA ASN A 251 14.80 7.62 10.83
C ASN A 251 15.57 6.91 9.71
N GLN A 252 16.40 5.92 10.06
CA GLN A 252 17.11 5.09 9.07
C GLN A 252 16.15 4.43 8.07
N ILE A 253 15.06 3.85 8.58
CA ILE A 253 14.09 3.13 7.75
C ILE A 253 13.24 4.13 6.95
N TYR A 254 12.81 5.26 7.53
CA TYR A 254 12.09 6.29 6.77
C TYR A 254 12.94 6.86 5.62
N THR A 255 14.21 7.18 5.88
CA THR A 255 15.13 7.65 4.84
C THR A 255 15.30 6.60 3.73
N ALA A 256 15.44 5.32 4.09
CA ALA A 256 15.50 4.25 3.11
C ALA A 256 14.20 4.13 2.29
N ILE A 257 13.03 4.21 2.92
CA ILE A 257 11.72 4.20 2.23
C ILE A 257 11.63 5.37 1.25
N VAL A 258 11.94 6.59 1.69
CA VAL A 258 11.82 7.79 0.85
C VAL A 258 12.73 7.70 -0.37
N ARG A 259 13.98 7.26 -0.22
CA ARG A 259 14.91 7.07 -1.36
C ARG A 259 14.36 6.06 -2.39
N ASN A 260 13.79 4.95 -1.93
CA ASN A 260 13.21 3.94 -2.80
C ASN A 260 11.91 4.41 -3.47
N VAL A 261 11.08 5.20 -2.76
CA VAL A 261 9.87 5.81 -3.31
C VAL A 261 10.22 6.81 -4.40
N ILE A 262 11.21 7.69 -4.18
CA ILE A 262 11.69 8.65 -5.18
C ILE A 262 12.14 7.90 -6.44
N LEU A 263 12.97 6.87 -6.29
CA LEU A 263 13.42 6.04 -7.41
C LEU A 263 12.25 5.48 -8.23
N LYS A 264 11.30 4.80 -7.56
CA LYS A 264 10.15 4.15 -8.23
C LYS A 264 9.24 5.15 -8.94
N ILE A 265 8.96 6.30 -8.32
CA ILE A 265 8.14 7.36 -8.92
C ILE A 265 8.85 7.94 -10.15
N SER A 266 10.16 8.21 -10.06
CA SER A 266 10.92 8.74 -11.19
C SER A 266 10.97 7.76 -12.37
N ILE A 267 11.14 6.46 -12.11
CA ILE A 267 11.09 5.42 -13.15
C ILE A 267 9.71 5.39 -13.84
N VAL A 268 8.62 5.33 -13.07
CA VAL A 268 7.26 5.34 -13.64
C VAL A 268 7.02 6.62 -14.42
N GLY A 269 7.46 7.78 -13.92
CA GLY A 269 7.30 9.07 -14.59
C GLY A 269 7.93 9.12 -15.98
N ILE A 270 9.13 8.57 -16.14
CA ILE A 270 9.83 8.53 -17.45
C ILE A 270 9.19 7.52 -18.39
N LEU A 271 8.76 6.37 -17.89
CA LEU A 271 8.01 5.39 -18.69
C LEU A 271 6.68 5.99 -19.19
N CYS A 272 5.95 6.70 -18.33
CA CYS A 272 4.74 7.41 -18.73
C CYS A 272 5.04 8.52 -19.75
N TYR A 273 6.12 9.28 -19.60
CA TYR A 273 6.53 10.26 -20.60
C TYR A 273 6.79 9.61 -21.97
N TYR A 274 7.52 8.50 -21.99
CA TYR A 274 7.80 7.71 -23.19
C TYR A 274 6.51 7.18 -23.83
N TRP A 275 5.61 6.56 -23.06
CA TRP A 275 4.35 6.00 -23.57
C TRP A 275 3.38 7.04 -24.11
N LEU A 276 3.35 8.24 -23.53
CA LEU A 276 2.38 9.27 -23.89
C LEU A 276 2.87 10.22 -24.99
N ASN A 277 4.18 10.41 -25.15
CA ASN A 277 4.73 11.37 -26.13
C ASN A 277 5.48 10.69 -27.27
N GLU A 278 6.43 9.80 -26.95
CA GLU A 278 7.33 9.22 -27.96
C GLU A 278 6.66 8.09 -28.75
N VAL A 279 5.92 7.21 -28.06
CA VAL A 279 5.26 6.06 -28.69
C VAL A 279 4.19 6.50 -29.71
N PRO A 280 3.27 7.45 -29.42
CA PRO A 280 2.31 7.93 -30.42
C PRO A 280 2.98 8.66 -31.59
N ALA A 281 4.09 9.36 -31.34
CA ALA A 281 4.84 10.07 -32.38
C ALA A 281 5.48 9.12 -33.43
N SER A 282 5.75 7.87 -33.05
CA SER A 282 6.35 6.85 -33.93
C SER A 282 5.42 6.33 -35.05
N LYS A 283 4.13 6.73 -35.07
CA LYS A 283 3.11 6.31 -36.07
C LYS A 283 2.97 4.79 -36.25
N ALA A 284 3.21 4.01 -35.19
CA ALA A 284 2.89 2.58 -35.19
C ALA A 284 1.38 2.36 -35.49
N GLU A 285 1.04 1.25 -36.17
CA GLU A 285 -0.35 0.95 -36.55
C GLU A 285 -1.30 0.93 -35.35
N CYS A 286 -0.83 0.53 -34.16
CA CYS A 286 -1.63 0.48 -32.92
C CYS A 286 -0.78 0.82 -31.69
N TRP A 287 -0.57 2.11 -31.43
CA TRP A 287 0.29 2.55 -30.34
C TRP A 287 -0.26 2.17 -28.95
N GLU A 288 -1.58 2.15 -28.74
CA GLU A 288 -2.21 1.78 -27.47
C GLU A 288 -1.93 0.31 -27.11
N THR A 289 -1.99 -0.57 -28.11
CA THR A 289 -1.69 -2.00 -27.94
C THR A 289 -0.22 -2.20 -27.64
N LEU A 290 0.67 -1.41 -28.26
CA LEU A 290 2.10 -1.44 -27.97
C LEU A 290 2.38 -1.04 -26.52
N VAL A 291 1.73 0.02 -26.01
CA VAL A 291 1.83 0.41 -24.59
C VAL A 291 1.32 -0.72 -23.68
N GLY A 292 0.19 -1.35 -24.01
CA GLY A 292 -0.32 -2.51 -23.28
C GLY A 292 0.66 -3.68 -23.24
N GLN A 293 1.33 -3.99 -24.35
CA GLN A 293 2.35 -5.03 -24.45
C GLN A 293 3.60 -4.70 -23.61
N ASP A 294 4.05 -3.45 -23.65
CA ASP A 294 5.21 -3.01 -22.85
C ASP A 294 4.92 -3.09 -21.34
N ILE A 295 3.73 -2.67 -20.90
CA ILE A 295 3.29 -2.80 -19.50
C ILE A 295 3.17 -4.27 -19.10
N TYR A 296 2.63 -5.13 -19.97
CA TYR A 296 2.58 -6.58 -19.75
C TYR A 296 3.98 -7.15 -19.50
N ARG A 297 4.93 -6.87 -20.40
CA ARG A 297 6.32 -7.37 -20.29
C ARG A 297 7.00 -6.85 -19.02
N LEU A 298 6.74 -5.61 -18.63
CA LEU A 298 7.25 -5.03 -17.37
C LEU A 298 6.71 -5.76 -16.14
N LEU A 299 5.41 -6.06 -16.09
CA LEU A 299 4.81 -6.82 -14.98
C LEU A 299 5.39 -8.24 -14.90
N VAL A 300 5.56 -8.92 -16.04
CA VAL A 300 6.16 -10.26 -16.09
C VAL A 300 7.63 -10.21 -15.67
N ALA A 301 8.41 -9.25 -16.17
CA ALA A 301 9.81 -9.07 -15.79
C ALA A 301 9.96 -8.77 -14.29
N GLU A 302 9.09 -7.93 -13.73
CA GLU A 302 9.06 -7.60 -12.30
C GLU A 302 8.74 -8.83 -11.44
N PHE A 303 7.75 -9.62 -11.87
CA PHE A 303 7.41 -10.87 -11.23
C PHE A 303 8.61 -11.84 -11.21
N ILE A 304 9.28 -12.01 -12.36
CA ILE A 304 10.47 -12.87 -12.48
C ILE A 304 11.60 -12.35 -11.59
N CYS A 305 11.91 -11.05 -11.62
CA CYS A 305 12.96 -10.47 -10.79
C CYS A 305 12.64 -10.58 -9.29
N CYS A 306 11.38 -10.45 -8.88
CA CYS A 306 10.94 -10.71 -7.50
C CYS A 306 11.21 -12.16 -7.09
N LEU A 307 10.91 -13.14 -7.95
CA LEU A 307 11.17 -14.56 -7.70
C LEU A 307 12.66 -14.84 -7.62
N LEU A 308 13.44 -14.33 -8.57
CA LEU A 308 14.90 -14.45 -8.60
C LEU A 308 15.51 -13.79 -7.35
N GLY A 309 15.05 -12.61 -6.94
CA GLY A 309 15.51 -11.94 -5.73
C GLY A 309 15.22 -12.74 -4.47
N SER A 310 14.08 -13.44 -4.41
CA SER A 310 13.76 -14.32 -3.28
C SER A 310 14.63 -15.59 -3.26
N PHE A 311 14.91 -16.17 -4.43
CA PHE A 311 15.73 -17.38 -4.57
C PHE A 311 17.23 -17.07 -4.41
N PHE A 312 17.78 -16.15 -5.18
CA PHE A 312 19.19 -15.78 -5.12
C PHE A 312 19.53 -14.89 -3.92
N GLY A 313 18.67 -13.94 -3.57
CA GLY A 313 18.94 -13.01 -2.48
C GLY A 313 18.74 -13.63 -1.09
N GLU A 314 17.62 -14.29 -0.85
CA GLU A 314 17.27 -14.81 0.49
C GLU A 314 17.76 -16.25 0.69
N PHE A 315 17.53 -17.15 -0.28
CA PHE A 315 17.91 -18.56 -0.13
C PHE A 315 19.43 -18.80 -0.26
N LEU A 316 20.11 -18.28 -1.29
CA LEU A 316 21.57 -18.45 -1.38
C LEU A 316 22.32 -17.74 -0.24
N ARG A 317 21.89 -16.55 0.19
CA ARG A 317 22.53 -15.85 1.31
C ARG A 317 22.47 -16.67 2.60
N ARG A 318 21.40 -17.42 2.84
CA ARG A 318 21.34 -18.36 3.97
C ARG A 318 22.35 -19.48 3.85
N ILE A 319 22.47 -20.11 2.66
CA ILE A 319 23.43 -21.20 2.45
C ILE A 319 24.86 -20.70 2.67
N ILE A 320 25.20 -19.55 2.09
CA ILE A 320 26.53 -18.95 2.22
C ILE A 320 26.80 -18.53 3.68
N GLY A 321 25.82 -17.90 4.34
CA GLY A 321 25.93 -17.44 5.73
C GLY A 321 26.04 -18.58 6.75
N THR A 322 25.49 -19.76 6.45
CA THR A 322 25.55 -20.92 7.35
C THR A 322 26.75 -21.84 7.07
N LYS A 323 27.15 -22.02 5.80
CA LYS A 323 28.24 -22.94 5.43
C LYS A 323 29.58 -22.26 5.17
N CYS A 324 29.61 -21.12 4.45
CA CYS A 324 30.85 -20.50 3.96
C CYS A 324 31.38 -19.40 4.90
N CYS A 325 30.51 -18.45 5.27
CA CYS A 325 30.91 -17.22 5.95
C CYS A 325 29.93 -16.87 7.09
N LYS A 326 30.18 -17.37 8.30
CA LYS A 326 29.35 -17.08 9.49
C LYS A 326 29.24 -15.58 9.83
N LYS A 327 30.19 -14.75 9.35
CA LYS A 327 30.15 -13.27 9.49
C LYS A 327 29.02 -12.60 8.69
N LEU A 328 28.51 -13.22 7.63
CA LEU A 328 27.49 -12.63 6.75
C LEU A 328 26.08 -12.64 7.38
N GLY A 329 25.87 -13.48 8.39
CA GLY A 329 24.61 -13.65 9.10
C GLY A 329 23.49 -14.27 8.26
N VAL A 330 22.37 -14.59 8.91
CA VAL A 330 21.14 -15.03 8.24
C VAL A 330 20.41 -13.80 7.69
N PRO A 331 19.81 -13.85 6.49
CA PRO A 331 19.07 -12.71 5.94
C PRO A 331 17.88 -12.29 6.83
N GLU A 332 17.66 -10.99 6.92
CA GLU A 332 16.47 -10.39 7.53
C GLU A 332 15.43 -10.05 6.45
N PHE A 333 14.15 -10.22 6.78
CA PHE A 333 13.06 -9.89 5.87
C PHE A 333 12.82 -8.37 5.85
N ASP A 334 13.27 -7.69 4.78
CA ASP A 334 13.04 -6.26 4.58
C ASP A 334 11.60 -6.00 4.11
N ILE A 335 10.73 -5.69 5.06
CA ILE A 335 9.30 -5.45 4.82
C ILE A 335 9.10 -4.25 3.90
N ALA A 336 9.88 -3.17 4.09
CA ALA A 336 9.68 -1.92 3.38
C ALA A 336 9.92 -2.09 1.87
N ARG A 337 11.04 -2.72 1.49
CA ARG A 337 11.35 -2.97 0.07
C ARG A 337 10.29 -3.84 -0.61
N ASN A 338 9.98 -4.98 0.02
CA ASN A 338 8.99 -5.91 -0.53
C ASN A 338 7.60 -5.26 -0.69
N VAL A 339 7.19 -4.36 0.21
CA VAL A 339 5.92 -3.62 0.03
C VAL A 339 5.99 -2.60 -1.10
N LEU A 340 7.11 -1.88 -1.25
CA LEU A 340 7.29 -0.92 -2.33
C LEU A 340 7.27 -1.59 -3.71
N ASP A 341 7.78 -2.81 -3.82
CA ASP A 341 7.70 -3.61 -5.05
C ASP A 341 6.25 -3.99 -5.38
N LEU A 342 5.45 -4.35 -4.36
CA LEU A 342 4.00 -4.57 -4.54
C LEU A 342 3.26 -3.30 -4.96
N ILE A 343 3.59 -2.15 -4.37
CA ILE A 343 2.97 -0.87 -4.73
C ILE A 343 3.32 -0.51 -6.18
N TYR A 344 4.57 -0.69 -6.60
CA TYR A 344 5.00 -0.44 -7.99
C TYR A 344 4.30 -1.36 -8.99
N ALA A 345 4.19 -2.66 -8.71
CA ALA A 345 3.47 -3.55 -9.62
C ALA A 345 1.97 -3.21 -9.70
N GLN A 346 1.37 -2.75 -8.58
CA GLN A 346 0.00 -2.23 -8.59
C GLN A 346 -0.16 -0.95 -9.41
N THR A 347 0.82 -0.03 -9.37
CA THR A 347 0.78 1.21 -10.16
C THR A 347 0.77 0.90 -11.64
N LEU A 348 1.65 0.00 -12.09
CA LEU A 348 1.71 -0.43 -13.48
C LEU A 348 0.41 -1.12 -13.92
N THR A 349 -0.17 -1.96 -13.08
CA THR A 349 -1.44 -2.62 -13.37
C THR A 349 -2.54 -1.59 -13.59
N TRP A 350 -2.65 -0.57 -12.73
CA TRP A 350 -3.64 0.49 -12.88
C TRP A 350 -3.45 1.34 -14.13
N ILE A 351 -2.21 1.71 -14.47
CA ILE A 351 -1.93 2.42 -15.74
C ILE A 351 -2.33 1.52 -16.91
N GLY A 352 -1.99 0.23 -16.82
CA GLY A 352 -2.23 -0.74 -17.88
C GLY A 352 -3.69 -1.12 -18.09
N VAL A 353 -4.57 -1.06 -17.08
CA VAL A 353 -5.99 -1.47 -17.23
C VAL A 353 -6.68 -0.75 -18.39
N PHE A 354 -6.31 0.50 -18.68
CA PHE A 354 -6.86 1.23 -19.81
C PHE A 354 -6.42 0.70 -21.18
N TYR A 355 -5.21 0.16 -21.29
CA TYR A 355 -4.63 -0.38 -22.52
C TYR A 355 -4.79 -1.90 -22.67
N SER A 356 -4.99 -2.58 -21.55
CA SER A 356 -5.13 -4.03 -21.46
C SER A 356 -6.02 -4.38 -20.26
N PRO A 357 -7.34 -4.47 -20.47
CA PRO A 357 -8.33 -4.67 -19.40
C PRO A 357 -8.14 -5.94 -18.56
N LEU A 358 -7.45 -6.95 -19.11
CA LEU A 358 -7.20 -8.23 -18.46
C LEU A 358 -5.85 -8.31 -17.73
N LEU A 359 -5.05 -7.23 -17.66
CA LEU A 359 -3.85 -7.17 -16.80
C LEU A 359 -4.09 -7.53 -15.33
N PRO A 360 -5.22 -7.15 -14.69
CA PRO A 360 -5.52 -7.57 -13.33
C PRO A 360 -5.55 -9.10 -13.14
N ALA A 361 -5.84 -9.88 -14.19
CA ALA A 361 -5.80 -11.34 -14.13
C ALA A 361 -4.37 -11.86 -13.95
N ILE A 362 -3.43 -11.31 -14.73
CA ILE A 362 -2.00 -11.64 -14.63
C ILE A 362 -1.48 -11.23 -13.25
N GLN A 363 -1.88 -10.04 -12.78
CA GLN A 363 -1.46 -9.56 -11.47
C GLN A 363 -2.01 -10.41 -10.32
N MET A 364 -3.26 -10.89 -10.43
CA MET A 364 -3.85 -11.82 -9.48
C MET A 364 -3.03 -13.12 -9.39
N ILE A 365 -2.64 -13.70 -10.53
CA ILE A 365 -1.79 -14.91 -10.57
C ILE A 365 -0.42 -14.62 -9.94
N SER A 366 0.23 -13.52 -10.35
CA SER A 366 1.54 -13.11 -9.83
C SER A 366 1.52 -12.92 -8.31
N TYR A 367 0.54 -12.20 -7.75
CA TYR A 367 0.42 -12.00 -6.30
C TYR A 367 0.09 -13.28 -5.55
N PHE A 368 -0.70 -14.18 -6.13
CA PHE A 368 -0.95 -15.48 -5.52
C PHE A 368 0.34 -16.29 -5.40
N ILE A 369 1.15 -16.34 -6.46
CA ILE A 369 2.44 -17.03 -6.45
C ILE A 369 3.41 -16.35 -5.48
N ILE A 370 3.54 -15.02 -5.53
CA ILE A 370 4.41 -14.23 -4.63
C ILE A 370 4.04 -14.48 -3.17
N PHE A 371 2.74 -14.58 -2.83
CA PHE A 371 2.30 -14.88 -1.47
C PHE A 371 2.89 -16.19 -0.95
N TRP A 372 2.82 -17.26 -1.74
CA TRP A 372 3.35 -18.56 -1.36
C TRP A 372 4.87 -18.59 -1.34
N VAL A 373 5.53 -18.00 -2.34
CA VAL A 373 6.99 -17.95 -2.41
C VAL A 373 7.57 -17.16 -1.24
N LYS A 374 7.04 -15.97 -0.95
CA LYS A 374 7.50 -15.14 0.19
C LYS A 374 7.21 -15.80 1.52
N LYS A 375 6.08 -16.51 1.66
CA LYS A 375 5.80 -17.32 2.86
C LYS A 375 6.85 -18.41 3.05
N VAL A 376 7.17 -19.18 2.00
CA VAL A 376 8.18 -20.24 2.08
C VAL A 376 9.54 -19.65 2.40
N SER A 377 9.91 -18.54 1.74
CA SER A 377 11.18 -17.88 1.98
C SER A 377 11.31 -17.36 3.41
N LEU A 378 10.25 -16.72 3.96
CA LEU A 378 10.25 -16.29 5.35
C LEU A 378 10.39 -17.47 6.33
N MET A 379 9.58 -18.52 6.15
CA MET A 379 9.52 -19.66 7.07
C MET A 379 10.79 -20.50 7.07
N ARG A 380 11.47 -20.59 5.92
CA ARG A 380 12.67 -21.42 5.78
C ARG A 380 13.95 -20.60 5.89
N ASN A 381 14.02 -19.41 5.29
CA ASN A 381 15.30 -18.74 5.05
C ASN A 381 15.61 -17.56 5.97
N CYS A 382 14.59 -16.86 6.46
CA CYS A 382 14.79 -15.61 7.19
C CYS A 382 14.80 -15.79 8.70
N GLN A 383 15.59 -14.96 9.38
CA GLN A 383 15.49 -14.81 10.84
C GLN A 383 14.42 -13.76 11.20
N PRO A 384 13.83 -13.83 12.41
CA PRO A 384 12.95 -12.78 12.90
C PRO A 384 13.70 -11.43 12.92
N PRO A 385 13.07 -10.32 12.50
CA PRO A 385 13.74 -9.02 12.45
C PRO A 385 14.17 -8.56 13.85
N HIS A 386 15.45 -8.20 14.02
CA HIS A 386 15.99 -7.69 15.29
C HIS A 386 15.53 -6.26 15.61
N LYS A 387 15.33 -5.44 14.57
CA LYS A 387 14.74 -4.11 14.68
C LYS A 387 13.24 -4.24 14.60
N ALA A 388 12.62 -4.39 15.75
CA ALA A 388 11.18 -4.43 15.81
C ALA A 388 10.65 -3.01 15.54
N TRP A 389 9.89 -2.91 14.46
CA TRP A 389 9.22 -1.70 14.02
C TRP A 389 7.75 -1.86 14.30
N ARG A 390 7.06 -0.82 14.75
CA ARG A 390 5.64 -0.90 15.11
C ARG A 390 4.75 -1.15 13.88
N ALA A 391 4.18 -2.36 13.79
CA ALA A 391 3.33 -2.83 12.69
C ALA A 391 2.16 -1.87 12.32
N SER A 392 1.55 -1.28 13.34
CA SER A 392 0.45 -0.32 13.25
C SER A 392 0.80 0.90 12.38
N GLN A 393 2.01 1.46 12.55
CA GLN A 393 2.45 2.64 11.80
C GLN A 393 2.81 2.30 10.34
N MET A 394 3.32 1.08 10.09
CA MET A 394 3.65 0.65 8.71
C MET A 394 2.41 0.54 7.85
N ASN A 395 1.33 -0.05 8.37
CA ASN A 395 0.13 -0.27 7.58
C ASN A 395 -0.47 1.06 7.08
N THR A 396 -0.47 2.09 7.93
CA THR A 396 -0.92 3.43 7.51
C THR A 396 0.00 4.04 6.48
N LEU A 397 1.32 3.92 6.66
CA LEU A 397 2.29 4.42 5.68
C LEU A 397 2.15 3.71 4.32
N PHE A 398 1.93 2.40 4.30
CA PHE A 398 1.79 1.65 3.06
C PHE A 398 0.53 2.02 2.29
N VAL A 399 -0.62 2.11 2.99
CA VAL A 399 -1.87 2.57 2.36
C VAL A 399 -1.76 4.02 1.91
N PHE A 400 -1.07 4.88 2.68
CA PHE A 400 -0.77 6.26 2.29
C PHE A 400 0.07 6.32 1.01
N LEU A 401 1.15 5.52 0.92
CA LEU A 401 2.00 5.45 -0.28
C LEU A 401 1.27 4.85 -1.48
N LEU A 402 0.34 3.92 -1.27
CA LEU A 402 -0.48 3.39 -2.36
C LEU A 402 -1.50 4.43 -2.88
N PHE A 403 -2.04 5.26 -1.99
CA PHE A 403 -3.03 6.27 -2.37
C PHE A 403 -2.40 7.52 -2.99
N PHE A 404 -1.47 8.19 -2.28
CA PHE A 404 -0.99 9.51 -2.69
C PHE A 404 -0.10 9.47 -3.94
N PRO A 405 1.12 8.91 -3.91
CA PRO A 405 2.00 8.96 -5.08
C PRO A 405 1.58 7.99 -6.17
N SER A 406 1.00 6.84 -5.82
CA SER A 406 0.63 5.79 -6.78
C SER A 406 -0.71 6.10 -7.47
N PHE A 407 -1.82 5.99 -6.75
CA PHE A 407 -3.15 6.10 -7.36
C PHE A 407 -3.40 7.47 -8.00
N THR A 408 -3.03 8.57 -7.33
CA THR A 408 -3.17 9.92 -7.89
C THR A 408 -2.34 10.10 -9.17
N GLY A 409 -1.14 9.52 -9.24
CA GLY A 409 -0.30 9.52 -10.44
C GLY A 409 -0.91 8.73 -11.59
N VAL A 410 -1.64 7.65 -11.31
CA VAL A 410 -2.35 6.91 -12.37
C VAL A 410 -3.55 7.69 -12.88
N LEU A 411 -4.32 8.32 -11.99
CA LEU A 411 -5.45 9.16 -12.41
C LEU A 411 -4.99 10.30 -13.32
N SER A 412 -3.83 10.91 -13.06
CA SER A 412 -3.30 11.96 -13.94
C SER A 412 -2.88 11.43 -15.31
N VAL A 413 -2.22 10.27 -15.37
CA VAL A 413 -1.87 9.61 -16.65
C VAL A 413 -3.11 9.31 -17.46
N ILE A 414 -4.12 8.68 -16.85
CA ILE A 414 -5.36 8.32 -17.54
C ILE A 414 -6.14 9.56 -17.96
N ALA A 415 -6.17 10.61 -17.14
CA ALA A 415 -6.78 11.87 -17.53
C ALA A 415 -6.09 12.49 -18.77
N VAL A 416 -4.77 12.46 -18.86
CA VAL A 416 -4.06 12.91 -20.06
C VAL A 416 -4.44 12.05 -21.27
N THR A 417 -4.51 10.72 -21.11
CA THR A 417 -4.86 9.82 -22.23
C THR A 417 -6.28 10.04 -22.76
N VAL A 418 -7.26 10.24 -21.88
CA VAL A 418 -8.67 10.33 -22.27
C VAL A 418 -9.02 11.70 -22.86
N TRP A 419 -8.43 12.78 -22.33
CA TRP A 419 -8.77 14.15 -22.72
C TRP A 419 -7.83 14.76 -23.78
N ARG A 420 -6.58 14.33 -23.89
CA ARG A 420 -5.59 15.00 -24.78
C ARG A 420 -5.08 14.16 -25.94
N LEU A 421 -5.00 12.84 -25.79
CA LEU A 421 -4.40 12.00 -26.83
C LEU A 421 -5.43 11.59 -27.89
N GLU A 422 -5.01 11.68 -29.15
CA GLU A 422 -5.78 11.18 -30.30
C GLU A 422 -5.65 9.65 -30.36
N PRO A 423 -6.77 8.91 -30.39
CA PRO A 423 -6.75 7.46 -30.53
C PRO A 423 -6.25 7.04 -31.92
N SER A 424 -5.72 5.82 -32.04
CA SER A 424 -5.28 5.27 -33.33
C SER A 424 -6.43 5.15 -34.34
N LYS A 425 -6.11 5.36 -35.62
CA LYS A 425 -7.10 5.40 -36.72
C LYS A 425 -7.57 4.02 -37.16
N THR A 426 -6.76 3.00 -36.92
CA THR A 426 -6.90 1.64 -37.47
C THR A 426 -7.47 0.66 -36.45
N CYS A 427 -7.26 0.85 -35.14
CA CYS A 427 -7.62 -0.14 -34.12
C CYS A 427 -8.22 0.44 -32.84
N GLY A 428 -8.83 -0.46 -32.07
CA GLY A 428 -9.48 -0.15 -30.81
C GLY A 428 -10.90 0.41 -30.94
N PRO A 429 -11.58 0.56 -29.79
CA PRO A 429 -12.98 0.97 -29.72
C PRO A 429 -13.16 2.43 -30.16
N PHE A 430 -12.21 3.32 -29.89
CA PHE A 430 -12.34 4.76 -30.15
C PHE A 430 -11.79 5.22 -31.52
N ARG A 431 -11.54 4.28 -32.45
CA ARG A 431 -11.01 4.62 -33.77
C ARG A 431 -11.92 5.63 -34.51
N GLY A 432 -11.30 6.66 -35.09
CA GLY A 432 -11.98 7.70 -35.86
C GLY A 432 -12.52 8.89 -35.04
N LEU A 433 -12.34 8.89 -33.71
CA LEU A 433 -12.63 10.04 -32.85
C LEU A 433 -11.38 10.92 -32.67
N VAL A 434 -11.58 12.22 -32.41
CA VAL A 434 -10.47 13.15 -32.14
C VAL A 434 -9.92 12.94 -30.74
N THR A 435 -10.79 12.63 -29.77
CA THR A 435 -10.42 12.27 -28.41
C THR A 435 -11.30 11.15 -27.88
N VAL A 436 -10.80 10.37 -26.93
CA VAL A 436 -11.59 9.30 -26.29
C VAL A 436 -12.83 9.88 -25.60
N PHE A 437 -12.71 11.07 -25.00
CA PHE A 437 -13.81 11.80 -24.37
C PHE A 437 -14.95 12.18 -25.34
N GLU A 438 -14.68 12.30 -26.64
CA GLU A 438 -15.69 12.63 -27.64
C GLU A 438 -16.80 11.57 -27.76
N SER A 439 -16.49 10.31 -27.45
CA SER A 439 -17.52 9.26 -27.39
C SER A 439 -18.60 9.56 -26.34
N VAL A 440 -18.19 10.16 -25.21
CA VAL A 440 -19.12 10.58 -24.15
C VAL A 440 -19.89 11.81 -24.61
N SER A 441 -19.23 12.82 -25.18
CA SER A 441 -19.93 14.03 -25.65
C SER A 441 -20.93 13.74 -26.76
N SER A 442 -20.59 12.84 -27.71
CA SER A 442 -21.49 12.38 -28.76
C SER A 442 -22.72 11.67 -28.21
N TRP A 443 -22.53 10.77 -27.24
CA TRP A 443 -23.64 10.11 -26.55
C TRP A 443 -24.52 11.08 -25.77
N MET A 444 -23.92 12.07 -25.11
CA MET A 444 -24.66 13.14 -24.43
C MET A 444 -25.52 13.96 -25.42
N GLY A 445 -25.04 14.19 -26.64
CA GLY A 445 -25.81 14.82 -27.72
C GLY A 445 -27.03 14.00 -28.13
N ILE A 446 -26.90 12.67 -28.22
CA ILE A 446 -28.04 11.76 -28.46
C ILE A 446 -29.04 11.85 -27.30
N LEU A 447 -28.57 11.85 -26.05
CA LEU A 447 -29.43 11.96 -24.87
C LEU A 447 -30.17 13.31 -24.76
N ALA A 448 -29.67 14.37 -25.39
CA ALA A 448 -30.34 15.67 -25.41
C ALA A 448 -31.65 15.66 -26.20
N SER A 449 -31.80 14.72 -27.15
CA SER A 449 -33.03 14.56 -27.94
C SER A 449 -34.20 13.99 -27.12
N TYR A 450 -33.91 13.26 -26.03
CA TYR A 450 -34.93 12.64 -25.18
C TYR A 450 -35.30 13.55 -23.99
N PRO A 451 -36.58 13.89 -23.80
CA PRO A 451 -37.00 14.82 -22.74
C PRO A 451 -36.74 14.28 -21.33
N SER A 452 -36.77 12.96 -21.13
CA SER A 452 -36.56 12.32 -19.82
C SER A 452 -35.11 12.34 -19.33
N SER A 453 -34.12 12.55 -20.21
CA SER A 453 -32.68 12.58 -19.90
C SER A 453 -32.08 13.99 -19.86
N ARG A 454 -32.89 15.04 -20.01
CA ARG A 454 -32.42 16.45 -19.98
C ARG A 454 -31.66 16.81 -18.70
N TRP A 455 -32.00 16.23 -17.57
CA TRP A 455 -31.31 16.47 -16.30
C TRP A 455 -29.85 15.97 -16.35
N VAL A 456 -29.57 14.85 -17.02
CA VAL A 456 -28.21 14.32 -17.17
C VAL A 456 -27.37 15.24 -18.06
N VAL A 457 -27.96 15.73 -19.15
CA VAL A 457 -27.33 16.68 -20.08
C VAL A 457 -27.02 18.01 -19.38
N TRP A 458 -27.94 18.49 -18.54
CA TRP A 458 -27.72 19.68 -17.73
C TRP A 458 -26.56 19.52 -16.75
N ILE A 459 -26.45 18.36 -16.08
CA ILE A 459 -25.32 18.04 -15.20
C ILE A 459 -24.02 18.00 -16.00
N TYR A 460 -24.00 17.36 -17.16
CA TYR A 460 -22.81 17.25 -17.99
C TYR A 460 -22.23 18.62 -18.38
N HIS A 461 -23.04 19.51 -18.98
CA HIS A 461 -22.56 20.81 -19.43
C HIS A 461 -22.18 21.75 -18.28
N ASN A 462 -22.95 21.76 -17.18
CA ASN A 462 -22.68 22.69 -16.09
C ASN A 462 -21.63 22.19 -15.08
N LEU A 463 -21.48 20.88 -14.93
CA LEU A 463 -20.62 20.28 -13.90
C LEU A 463 -19.33 19.69 -14.48
N ILE A 464 -19.42 18.89 -15.56
CA ILE A 464 -18.28 18.12 -16.08
C ILE A 464 -17.46 18.95 -17.07
N GLU A 465 -18.11 19.78 -17.88
CA GLU A 465 -17.41 20.64 -18.85
C GLU A 465 -16.88 21.94 -18.20
N SER A 466 -17.43 22.34 -17.05
CA SER A 466 -17.04 23.59 -16.40
C SER A 466 -15.74 23.45 -15.60
N VAL A 467 -14.74 24.25 -15.99
CA VAL A 467 -13.45 24.36 -15.28
C VAL A 467 -13.66 24.82 -13.82
N HIS A 468 -14.67 25.66 -13.60
CA HIS A 468 -15.01 26.20 -12.28
C HIS A 468 -15.45 25.12 -11.29
N PHE A 469 -16.14 24.07 -11.74
CA PHE A 469 -16.55 22.98 -10.85
C PHE A 469 -15.34 22.23 -10.28
N PHE A 470 -14.36 21.88 -11.12
CA PHE A 470 -13.14 21.22 -10.65
C PHE A 470 -12.33 22.11 -9.71
N PHE A 471 -12.30 23.43 -9.96
CA PHE A 471 -11.66 24.38 -9.06
C PHE A 471 -12.35 24.41 -7.68
N ILE A 472 -13.68 24.51 -7.65
CA ILE A 472 -14.45 24.48 -6.39
C ILE A 472 -14.27 23.15 -5.66
N LEU A 473 -14.33 22.02 -6.39
CA LEU A 473 -14.09 20.69 -5.83
C LEU A 473 -12.69 20.57 -5.22
N SER A 474 -11.67 21.12 -5.89
CA SER A 474 -10.30 21.12 -5.37
C SER A 474 -10.18 21.94 -4.08
N ILE A 475 -10.86 23.09 -3.99
CA ILE A 475 -10.90 23.91 -2.78
C ILE A 475 -11.61 23.15 -1.65
N ILE A 476 -12.73 22.48 -1.93
CA ILE A 476 -13.43 21.66 -0.94
C ILE A 476 -12.53 20.55 -0.42
N VAL A 477 -11.82 19.84 -1.30
CA VAL A 477 -10.86 18.79 -0.90
C VAL A 477 -9.72 19.38 -0.06
N LEU A 478 -9.19 20.56 -0.41
CA LEU A 478 -8.16 21.24 0.38
C LEU A 478 -8.67 21.64 1.76
N ILE A 479 -9.89 22.20 1.86
CA ILE A 479 -10.53 22.55 3.13
C ILE A 479 -10.73 21.29 3.98
N ILE A 480 -11.26 20.20 3.40
CA ILE A 480 -11.44 18.93 4.11
C ILE A 480 -10.09 18.41 4.61
N THR A 481 -9.06 18.45 3.77
CA THR A 481 -7.70 17.99 4.15
C THR A 481 -7.13 18.84 5.27
N TYR A 482 -7.31 20.16 5.22
CA TYR A 482 -6.90 21.09 6.28
C TYR A 482 -7.66 20.82 7.59
N LEU A 483 -8.99 20.65 7.53
CA LEU A 483 -9.81 20.32 8.70
C LEU A 483 -9.39 18.98 9.30
N TYR A 484 -9.14 17.97 8.48
CA TYR A 484 -8.59 16.69 8.96
C TYR A 484 -7.25 16.88 9.63
N TRP A 485 -6.33 17.65 9.04
CA TRP A 485 -5.03 17.94 9.62
C TRP A 485 -5.17 18.64 10.99
N GLN A 486 -6.07 19.61 11.10
CA GLN A 486 -6.36 20.31 12.35
C GLN A 486 -7.00 19.39 13.40
N ILE A 487 -7.94 18.52 13.01
CA ILE A 487 -8.54 17.51 13.90
C ILE A 487 -7.45 16.57 14.44
N ILE A 488 -6.50 16.18 13.58
CA ILE A 488 -5.39 15.31 13.98
C ILE A 488 -4.52 15.99 15.03
N ASP A 489 -4.21 17.27 14.84
CA ASP A 489 -3.38 18.02 15.77
C ASP A 489 -4.12 18.28 17.10
N GLY A 490 -5.38 18.71 17.03
CA GLY A 490 -6.23 18.89 18.21
C GLY A 490 -6.40 17.60 19.04
N ARG A 491 -6.55 16.45 18.39
CA ARG A 491 -6.60 15.15 19.08
C ARG A 491 -5.30 14.82 19.81
N LYS A 492 -4.14 15.19 19.27
CA LYS A 492 -2.85 15.00 19.98
C LYS A 492 -2.79 15.84 21.25
N ILE A 493 -3.21 17.11 21.16
CA ILE A 493 -3.25 18.02 22.32
C ILE A 493 -4.21 17.49 23.38
N MET A 494 -5.43 17.10 22.98
CA MET A 494 -6.43 16.54 23.90
C MET A 494 -5.92 15.28 24.62
N VAL A 495 -5.28 14.36 23.90
CA VAL A 495 -4.67 13.16 24.52
C VAL A 495 -3.59 13.55 25.53
N LYS A 496 -2.75 14.54 25.21
CA LYS A 496 -1.71 15.02 26.13
C LYS A 496 -2.32 15.59 27.42
N LEU A 497 -3.35 16.41 27.31
CA LEU A 497 -4.05 17.00 28.47
C LEU A 497 -4.72 15.92 29.34
N LEU A 498 -5.40 14.95 28.72
CA LEU A 498 -6.00 13.82 29.44
C LEU A 498 -4.92 13.00 30.18
N GLN A 499 -3.74 12.82 29.59
CA GLN A 499 -2.63 12.14 30.25
C GLN A 499 -2.10 12.93 31.45
N GLU A 500 -1.93 14.25 31.31
CA GLU A 500 -1.52 15.11 32.44
C GLU A 500 -2.54 15.04 33.59
N GLN A 501 -3.84 15.03 33.28
CA GLN A 501 -4.89 14.85 34.28
C GLN A 501 -4.80 13.49 34.99
N ILE A 502 -4.60 12.40 34.26
CA ILE A 502 -4.44 11.06 34.86
C ILE A 502 -3.21 11.00 35.76
N ILE A 503 -2.09 11.59 35.34
CA ILE A 503 -0.86 11.64 36.15
C ILE A 503 -1.10 12.44 37.43
N ASN A 504 -1.74 13.61 37.34
CA ASN A 504 -2.04 14.44 38.51
C ASN A 504 -2.98 13.72 39.50
N VAL A 505 -4.04 13.06 39.00
CA VAL A 505 -4.95 12.26 39.83
C VAL A 505 -4.22 11.08 40.47
N SER A 506 -3.34 10.40 39.73
CA SER A 506 -2.54 9.30 40.29
C SER A 506 -1.55 9.77 41.36
N MET A 507 -0.96 10.96 41.20
CA MET A 507 -0.06 11.55 42.19
C MET A 507 -0.82 11.99 43.46
N LEU A 508 -2.03 12.53 43.31
CA LEU A 508 -2.92 12.86 44.41
C LEU A 508 -3.34 11.61 45.19
N LEU A 509 -3.79 10.55 44.50
CA LEU A 509 -4.12 9.27 45.11
C LEU A 509 -2.91 8.61 45.80
N GLY A 510 -1.69 8.76 45.26
CA GLY A 510 -0.46 8.29 45.91
C GLY A 510 -0.06 9.08 47.17
N ARG A 511 -0.48 10.35 47.28
CA ARG A 511 -0.25 11.19 48.47
C ARG A 511 -1.33 11.04 49.54
N LEU A 512 -2.54 10.62 49.17
CA LEU A 512 -3.64 10.37 50.12
C LEU A 512 -3.25 9.43 51.28
N PRO A 513 -2.60 8.28 51.08
CA PRO A 513 -2.21 7.41 52.20
C PRO A 513 -1.15 8.03 53.12
N VAL A 514 -0.29 8.92 52.62
CA VAL A 514 0.72 9.63 53.43
C VAL A 514 0.07 10.74 54.27
N ILE A 515 -0.98 11.39 53.74
CA ILE A 515 -1.75 12.42 54.46
C ILE A 515 -2.71 11.79 55.47
N LEU A 516 -3.33 10.65 55.13
CA LEU A 516 -4.21 9.89 56.01
C LEU A 516 -3.45 9.12 57.10
N ALA A 517 -2.16 8.81 56.93
CA ALA A 517 -1.33 8.26 58.00
C ALA A 517 -1.08 9.24 59.16
N ASN A 518 -1.30 10.55 58.95
CA ASN A 518 -1.18 11.58 59.98
C ASN A 518 -2.48 11.82 60.77
N HIS A 519 -3.60 11.19 60.40
CA HIS A 519 -4.85 11.25 61.15
C HIS A 519 -5.32 9.84 61.48
N SER A 520 -5.73 9.62 62.73
CA SER A 520 -6.18 8.37 63.34
C SER A 520 -7.50 7.79 62.76
N LEU A 521 -7.67 7.80 61.44
CA LEU A 521 -8.83 7.25 60.71
C LEU A 521 -8.43 6.10 59.76
N ALA A 522 -7.30 5.44 60.02
CA ALA A 522 -6.75 4.40 59.16
C ALA A 522 -7.63 3.14 59.02
N GLN A 523 -8.47 2.83 60.01
CA GLN A 523 -9.28 1.59 59.99
C GLN A 523 -10.51 1.65 59.07
N ASN A 524 -11.16 2.81 58.94
CA ASN A 524 -12.37 2.93 58.11
C ASN A 524 -12.05 3.03 56.61
N PHE A 525 -10.84 3.47 56.25
CA PHE A 525 -10.45 3.65 54.84
C PHE A 525 -10.03 2.34 54.16
N ILE A 526 -9.44 1.39 54.90
CA ILE A 526 -9.07 0.07 54.36
C ILE A 526 -10.32 -0.70 53.92
N LEU A 527 -11.41 -0.61 54.69
CA LEU A 527 -12.70 -1.24 54.33
C LEU A 527 -13.35 -0.60 53.11
N LEU A 528 -13.25 0.73 52.95
CA LEU A 528 -13.78 1.43 51.77
C LEU A 528 -12.95 1.13 50.51
N ASP A 529 -11.62 1.05 50.64
CA ASP A 529 -10.71 0.74 49.53
C ASP A 529 -10.83 -0.74 49.08
N VAL A 530 -11.10 -1.66 50.02
CA VAL A 530 -11.46 -3.06 49.71
C VAL A 530 -12.84 -3.13 49.03
N TRP A 531 -13.82 -2.34 49.46
CA TRP A 531 -15.16 -2.31 48.85
C TRP A 531 -15.14 -1.72 47.43
N VAL A 532 -14.36 -0.66 47.20
CA VAL A 532 -14.18 -0.06 45.87
C VAL A 532 -13.41 -1.00 44.93
N ARG A 533 -12.36 -1.69 45.42
CA ARG A 533 -11.66 -2.71 44.60
C ARG A 533 -12.52 -3.93 44.27
N LEU A 534 -13.37 -4.36 45.20
CA LEU A 534 -14.31 -5.46 44.97
C LEU A 534 -15.42 -5.08 43.97
N LYS A 535 -15.86 -3.82 43.94
CA LYS A 535 -16.89 -3.36 42.99
C LYS A 535 -16.37 -3.13 41.57
N VAL A 536 -15.06 -2.94 41.41
CA VAL A 536 -14.39 -2.82 40.11
C VAL A 536 -14.03 -4.20 39.52
N SER A 537 -13.99 -5.25 40.32
CA SER A 537 -13.81 -6.63 39.87
C SER A 537 -15.18 -7.33 39.82
N ASN A 538 -15.77 -7.48 38.63
CA ASN A 538 -17.04 -8.18 38.40
C ASN A 538 -17.00 -9.68 38.82
N ALA A 539 -16.97 -9.97 40.12
CA ALA A 539 -17.10 -11.33 40.66
C ALA A 539 -18.47 -11.48 41.34
N CYS A 540 -19.28 -12.43 40.87
CA CYS A 540 -20.52 -12.84 41.53
C CYS A 540 -20.22 -13.34 42.95
N ILE A 541 -20.52 -12.53 43.97
CA ILE A 541 -20.41 -12.93 45.38
C ILE A 541 -21.78 -13.43 45.84
N SER A 542 -21.81 -14.62 46.44
CA SER A 542 -23.03 -15.23 46.96
C SER A 542 -23.64 -14.41 48.12
N PRO A 543 -24.98 -14.37 48.27
CA PRO A 543 -25.67 -13.55 49.27
C PRO A 543 -25.31 -13.91 50.73
N LEU A 544 -24.77 -15.12 50.98
CA LEU A 544 -24.29 -15.54 52.30
C LEU A 544 -23.09 -14.72 52.78
N HIS A 545 -22.20 -14.31 51.86
CA HIS A 545 -21.02 -13.49 52.18
C HIS A 545 -21.39 -12.03 52.48
N LEU A 546 -22.47 -11.51 51.89
CA LEU A 546 -22.99 -10.18 52.22
C LEU A 546 -23.57 -10.14 53.63
N LEU A 547 -24.23 -11.23 54.08
CA LEU A 547 -24.79 -11.31 55.43
C LEU A 547 -23.72 -11.36 56.53
N ILE A 548 -22.58 -12.01 56.25
CA ILE A 548 -21.43 -12.04 57.18
C ILE A 548 -20.77 -10.66 57.28
N LEU A 549 -20.65 -9.93 56.16
CA LEU A 549 -20.15 -8.56 56.15
C LEU A 549 -21.10 -7.56 56.84
N TYR A 550 -22.42 -7.78 56.72
CA TYR A 550 -23.42 -6.92 57.36
C TYR A 550 -23.51 -7.16 58.87
N SER A 551 -23.35 -8.39 59.34
CA SER A 551 -23.32 -8.72 60.78
C SER A 551 -22.06 -8.20 61.48
N LEU A 552 -20.92 -8.16 60.78
CA LEU A 552 -19.70 -7.50 61.26
C LEU A 552 -19.82 -5.96 61.32
N PHE A 553 -20.70 -5.36 60.52
CA PHE A 553 -20.96 -3.91 60.51
C PHE A 553 -21.91 -3.44 61.62
N VAL A 554 -22.66 -4.36 62.24
CA VAL A 554 -23.63 -4.06 63.32
C VAL A 554 -23.06 -4.35 64.72
N CYS A 555 -21.96 -5.12 64.82
CA CYS A 555 -21.28 -5.43 66.09
C CYS A 555 -20.13 -4.48 66.47
N VAL A 556 -19.83 -3.46 65.65
CA VAL A 556 -18.87 -2.38 65.93
C VAL A 556 -19.65 -1.07 65.93
#